data_AF-A0A1G7T9E5-F1
#
_entry.id   AF-A0A1G7T9E5-F1
#
_cell.length_a   1.000
_cell.length_b   1.000
_cell.length_c   1.000
_cell.angle_alpha   90.00
_cell.angle_beta   90.00
_cell.angle_gamma   90.00
#
_symmetry.space_group_name_H-M   'P 1'
#
loop_
_entity.id
_entity.type
_entity.pdbx_description
1 polymer ?
#
loop_
_entity_poly.entity_id
_entity_poly.type
_entity_poly.pdbx_seq_one_letter_code
_entity_poly.pdbx_strand_id
1 'polypeptide(L)' 'MAKLFQVKLRLFEPDKPNVRFKPALTTALVKAKTKAEAEQKAKDQLLVIVRKQFTTADAKIVNSISIPFTHYFK' A
#
# COMPACT_ATOMS: atom_id res chain seq x y z
N MET A 1 13.64 17.12 -3.52
CA MET A 1 12.63 17.28 -2.46
C MET A 1 11.79 16.01 -2.35
N ALA A 2 11.44 15.58 -1.13
CA ALA A 2 10.54 14.43 -0.93
C ALA A 2 9.08 14.85 -1.14
N LYS A 3 8.28 14.00 -1.78
CA LYS A 3 6.85 14.19 -2.06
C LYS A 3 6.02 13.20 -1.24
N LEU A 4 4.76 13.54 -0.99
CA LEU A 4 3.79 12.61 -0.40
C LEU A 4 3.13 11.82 -1.53
N PHE A 5 3.08 10.51 -1.39
CA PHE A 5 2.44 9.62 -2.33
C PHE A 5 1.29 8.89 -1.64
N GLN A 6 0.15 8.84 -2.33
CA GLN A 6 -0.97 7.98 -1.97
C GLN A 6 -0.90 6.72 -2.84
N VAL A 7 -0.59 5.60 -2.19
CA VAL A 7 -0.46 4.29 -2.84
C VAL A 7 -1.65 3.43 -2.44
N LYS A 8 -2.48 3.03 -3.41
CA LYS A 8 -3.56 2.06 -3.23
C LYS A 8 -3.04 0.66 -3.56
N LEU A 9 -3.16 -0.26 -2.61
CA LEU A 9 -2.72 -1.65 -2.74
C LEU A 9 -3.87 -2.61 -2.42
N ARG A 10 -3.89 -3.75 -3.09
CA ARG A 10 -4.79 -4.87 -2.82
C ARG A 10 -3.98 -6.00 -2.18
N LEU A 11 -4.45 -6.46 -1.03
CA LEU A 11 -3.87 -7.58 -0.29
C LEU A 11 -4.57 -8.88 -0.68
N PHE A 12 -3.81 -9.95 -0.85
CA PHE A 12 -4.31 -11.27 -1.23
C PHE A 12 -3.38 -12.39 -0.73
N GLU A 13 -3.90 -13.61 -0.59
CA GLU A 13 -3.07 -14.82 -0.43
C GLU A 13 -2.98 -15.54 -1.79
N PRO A 14 -1.77 -15.84 -2.30
CA PRO A 14 -1.58 -16.45 -3.62
C PRO A 14 -2.24 -17.83 -3.72
N ASP A 15 -2.22 -18.60 -2.63
CA ASP A 15 -2.78 -19.97 -2.58
C ASP A 15 -4.28 -20.00 -2.27
N LYS A 16 -4.88 -18.84 -1.97
CA LYS A 16 -6.30 -18.71 -1.61
C LYS A 16 -6.91 -17.49 -2.29
N PRO A 17 -7.09 -17.52 -3.62
CA PRO A 17 -7.61 -16.38 -4.39
C PRO A 17 -9.03 -15.95 -3.96
N ASN A 18 -9.77 -16.84 -3.30
CA ASN A 18 -11.13 -16.60 -2.81
C ASN A 18 -11.19 -16.00 -1.40
N VAL A 19 -10.08 -15.99 -0.64
CA VAL A 19 -10.02 -15.33 0.66
C VAL A 19 -9.81 -13.84 0.40
N ARG A 20 -10.92 -13.13 0.18
CA ARG A 20 -10.95 -11.67 0.21
C ARG A 20 -10.66 -11.21 1.64
N PHE A 21 -9.44 -10.77 1.90
CA PHE A 21 -9.18 -9.92 3.06
C PHE A 21 -10.08 -8.71 2.98
N LYS A 22 -11.03 -8.55 3.91
CA LYS A 22 -11.77 -7.29 4.12
C LYS A 22 -10.84 -6.40 4.96
N PRO A 23 -9.77 -5.85 4.36
CA PRO A 23 -9.91 -4.76 3.40
C PRO A 23 -9.13 -5.02 2.11
N ALA A 24 -9.84 -5.40 1.04
CA ALA A 24 -9.26 -5.79 -0.25
C ALA A 24 -8.64 -4.61 -1.01
N LEU A 25 -8.75 -3.41 -0.46
CA LEU A 25 -8.14 -2.19 -0.94
C LEU A 25 -7.68 -1.39 0.27
N THR A 26 -6.37 -1.21 0.41
CA THR A 26 -5.75 -0.38 1.45
C THR A 26 -5.03 0.78 0.80
N THR A 27 -5.08 1.94 1.42
CA THR A 27 -4.36 3.13 0.98
C THR A 27 -3.24 3.42 1.98
N ALA A 28 -2.00 3.43 1.50
CA ALA A 28 -0.83 3.84 2.27
C ALA A 28 -0.39 5.24 1.84
N LEU A 29 -0.09 6.10 2.82
CA LEU A 29 0.48 7.42 2.59
C LEU A 29 1.97 7.36 2.92
N VAL A 30 2.82 7.60 1.92
CA VAL A 30 4.27 7.43 2.06
C VAL A 30 5.00 8.65 1.55
N LYS A 31 5.98 9.11 2.35
CA LYS A 31 6.94 10.13 1.94
C LYS A 31 8.11 9.48 1.21
N ALA A 32 8.32 9.85 -0.05
CA ALA A 32 9.39 9.32 -0.89
C ALA A 32 9.92 10.36 -1.88
N LYS A 33 11.10 10.12 -2.46
CA LYS A 33 11.65 10.96 -3.54
C LYS A 33 11.08 10.57 -4.90
N THR A 34 10.81 9.28 -5.11
CA THR A 34 10.29 8.74 -6.37
C THR A 34 9.04 7.89 -6.15
N LYS A 35 8.27 7.69 -7.23
CA LYS A 35 7.07 6.85 -7.22
C LYS A 35 7.39 5.40 -6.85
N ALA A 36 8.47 4.85 -7.42
CA ALA A 36 8.91 3.48 -7.15
C ALA A 36 9.31 3.27 -5.68
N GLU A 37 10.01 4.26 -5.09
CA GLU A 37 10.37 4.21 -3.67
C GLU A 37 9.13 4.27 -2.76
N ALA A 38 8.13 5.07 -3.11
CA ALA A 38 6.85 5.12 -2.38
C ALA A 38 6.10 3.80 -2.44
N GLU A 39 6.05 3.18 -3.61
CA GLU A 39 5.39 1.91 -3.85
C GLU A 39 6.03 0.77 -3.05
N GLN A 40 7.37 0.69 -3.05
CA GLN A 40 8.10 -0.32 -2.28
C GLN A 40 7.86 -0.14 -0.78
N LYS A 41 8.02 1.08 -0.25
CA LYS A 41 7.77 1.38 1.16
C LYS A 41 6.33 1.08 1.58
N ALA A 42 5.36 1.42 0.73
CA ALA A 42 3.94 1.12 0.98
C ALA A 42 3.69 -0.39 1.04
N LYS A 43 4.30 -1.15 0.13
CA LYS A 43 4.22 -2.62 0.11
C LYS A 43 4.82 -3.21 1.38
N ASP A 44 6.04 -2.79 1.75
CA ASP A 44 6.76 -3.34 2.90
C ASP A 44 6.02 -3.07 4.22
N GLN A 45 5.52 -1.84 4.41
CA GLN A 45 4.76 -1.50 5.63
C GLN A 45 3.48 -2.33 5.77
N LEU A 46 2.71 -2.48 4.69
CA LEU A 46 1.47 -3.25 4.74
C LEU A 46 1.73 -4.75 4.91
N LEU A 47 2.73 -5.31 4.21
CA LEU A 47 3.06 -6.72 4.35
C LEU A 47 3.51 -7.08 5.76
N VAL A 48 4.27 -6.21 6.44
CA VAL A 48 4.67 -6.44 7.85
C VAL A 48 3.45 -6.56 8.77
N ILE A 49 2.39 -5.78 8.53
CA ILE A 49 1.17 -5.83 9.35
C ILE A 49 0.37 -7.09 9.03
N VAL A 50 0.16 -7.36 7.75
CA VAL A 50 -0.75 -8.42 7.29
C VAL A 50 -0.14 -9.80 7.50
N ARG A 51 1.17 -9.94 7.32
CA ARG A 51 1.89 -11.22 7.53
C ARG A 51 1.92 -11.66 8.99
N LYS A 52 1.59 -10.79 9.95
CA LYS A 52 1.37 -11.21 11.35
C LYS A 52 0.15 -12.12 11.50
N GLN A 53 -0.84 -11.98 10.62
CA GLN A 53 -2.07 -12.76 10.64
C GLN A 53 -2.14 -13.78 9.50
N PHE A 54 -1.51 -13.47 8.36
CA PHE A 54 -1.59 -14.26 7.12
C PHE A 54 -0.20 -14.40 6.50
N THR A 55 0.49 -15.48 6.82
CA THR A 55 1.93 -15.67 6.55
C THR A 55 2.28 -15.60 5.06
N THR A 56 1.38 -16.05 4.18
CA THR A 56 1.58 -16.06 2.73
C THR A 56 1.00 -14.83 2.03
N ALA A 57 0.50 -13.84 2.78
CA ALA A 57 -0.07 -12.64 2.17
C ALA A 57 0.95 -11.89 1.31
N ASP A 58 0.47 -11.44 0.15
CA ASP A 58 1.15 -10.55 -0.78
C ASP A 58 0.28 -9.33 -1.09
N ALA A 59 0.90 -8.31 -1.69
CA ALA A 59 0.29 -7.05 -2.03
C ALA A 59 0.53 -6.71 -3.49
N LYS A 60 -0.55 -6.34 -4.18
CA LYS A 60 -0.53 -5.82 -5.55
C LYS A 60 -0.85 -4.33 -5.53
N ILE A 61 0.01 -3.52 -6.14
CA ILE A 61 -0.26 -2.09 -6.29
C ILE A 61 -1.35 -1.92 -7.34
N VAL A 62 -2.39 -1.16 -6.96
CA VAL A 62 -3.52 -0.83 -7.83
C VAL A 62 -3.35 0.56 -8.42
N ASN A 63 -2.92 1.52 -7.60
CA ASN A 63 -2.68 2.89 -8.03
C ASN A 63 -1.64 3.56 -7.14
N SER A 64 -0.92 4.56 -7.67
CA SER A 64 0.05 5.35 -6.95
C SER A 64 0.09 6.75 -7.54
N ILE A 65 -0.31 7.74 -6.75
CA ILE A 65 -0.38 9.15 -7.15
C ILE A 65 0.42 10.01 -6.18
N SER A 66 1.06 11.07 -6.70
CA SER A 66 1.65 12.10 -5.84
C SER A 66 0.54 13.04 -5.40
N ILE A 67 0.44 13.30 -4.10
CA ILE A 67 -0.51 14.25 -3.53
C ILE A 67 0.25 15.40 -2.85
N PRO A 68 -0.23 16.65 -2.97
CA PRO A 68 0.31 17.75 -2.18
C PRO A 68 -0.07 17.57 -0.70
N PHE A 69 0.82 17.96 0.23
CA PHE A 69 0.57 17.87 1.67
C PHE A 69 -0.66 18.67 2.12
N THR A 70 -1.08 19.67 1.33
CA THR A 70 -2.26 20.51 1.58
C THR A 70 -3.60 19.80 1.38
N HIS A 71 -3.61 18.57 0.84
CA HIS A 71 -4.83 17.84 0.53
C HIS A 71 -5.69 17.47 1.76
N TYR A 72 -5.14 17.52 2.98
CA TYR A 72 -5.81 17.09 4.23
C TYR A 72 -6.18 18.22 5.19
N PHE A 73 -5.92 19.49 4.84
CA PHE A 73 -6.19 20.66 5.70
C PHE A 73 -7.48 21.40 5.31
N LYS A 74 -8.50 20.67 4.83
CA LYS A 74 -9.82 21.24 4.52
C LYS A 74 -10.77 21.11 5.70
#